data_AF-A0A2E4KCW6-F1
#
_entry.id   AF-A0A2E4KCW6-F1
#
_cell.length_a   1.000
_cell.length_b   1.000
_cell.length_c   1.000
_cell.angle_alpha   90.00
_cell.angle_beta   90.00
_cell.angle_gamma   90.00
#
_symmetry.space_group_name_H-M   'P 1'
#
loop_
_entity.id
_entity.type
_entity.pdbx_description
1 polymer ?
#
loop_
_entity_poly.entity_id
_entity_poly.type
_entity_poly.pdbx_seq_one_letter_code
_entity_poly.pdbx_strand_id
1 'polypeptide(L)' 'TWCSATGGPYRSSQWDGPVIWNQITGLKIANNNDKSLICIVDILGRIVDEKDCVKNTCYIYIYDDASIEKKLVIK' A
#
# COMPACT_ATOMS: atom_id res chain seq x y z
N THR A 1 8.92 -15.89 -4.77
CA THR A 1 8.06 -16.19 -5.92
C THR A 1 7.19 -17.36 -5.55
N TRP A 2 5.89 -17.13 -5.34
CA TRP A 2 4.96 -18.16 -4.84
C TRP A 2 4.55 -19.10 -5.97
N CYS A 3 5.44 -20.04 -6.28
CA CYS A 3 5.07 -21.26 -6.98
C CYS A 3 4.62 -22.26 -5.90
N SER A 4 3.46 -22.90 -6.06
CA SER A 4 3.15 -24.09 -5.26
C SER A 4 4.26 -25.11 -5.50
N ALA A 5 4.90 -25.63 -4.44
CA ALA A 5 5.99 -26.60 -4.57
C ALA A 5 5.54 -27.92 -5.22
N THR A 6 4.23 -28.16 -5.21
CA THR A 6 3.56 -29.31 -5.86
C THR A 6 2.79 -28.93 -7.11
N GLY A 7 2.73 -27.64 -7.46
CA GLY A 7 1.95 -27.12 -8.58
C GLY A 7 2.63 -27.45 -9.91
N GLY A 8 1.97 -28.28 -10.70
CA GLY A 8 2.43 -28.64 -12.04
C GLY A 8 2.30 -27.51 -13.07
N PRO A 9 2.79 -27.73 -14.30
CA PRO A 9 2.69 -26.76 -15.40
C PRO A 9 1.26 -26.28 -15.66
N TYR A 10 1.11 -25.09 -16.25
CA TYR A 10 -0.19 -24.53 -16.66
C TYR A 10 -0.98 -25.55 -17.50
N ARG A 11 -2.22 -25.86 -17.05
CA ARG A 11 -3.13 -26.87 -17.64
C ARG A 11 -2.71 -28.34 -17.49
N SER A 12 -1.71 -28.65 -16.69
CA SER A 12 -1.44 -30.04 -16.28
C SER A 12 -2.47 -30.53 -15.25
N SER A 13 -2.51 -31.86 -15.02
CA SER A 13 -3.35 -32.46 -13.99
C SER A 13 -3.00 -32.04 -12.56
N GLN A 14 -1.78 -31.53 -12.34
CA GLN A 14 -1.28 -31.06 -11.06
C GLN A 14 -1.34 -29.52 -10.93
N TRP A 15 -2.00 -28.83 -11.86
CA TRP A 15 -2.09 -27.37 -11.81
C TRP A 15 -3.07 -26.93 -10.71
N ASP A 16 -2.53 -26.29 -9.66
CA ASP A 16 -3.30 -25.77 -8.51
C ASP A 16 -4.15 -24.52 -8.85
N GLY A 17 -4.26 -24.16 -10.13
CA GLY A 17 -5.03 -23.00 -10.57
C GLY A 17 -4.31 -21.66 -10.39
N PRO A 18 -4.96 -20.55 -10.81
CA PRO A 18 -4.42 -19.21 -10.60
C PRO A 18 -4.58 -18.79 -9.14
N VAL A 19 -3.52 -18.20 -8.57
CA VAL A 19 -3.59 -17.56 -7.25
C VAL A 19 -4.47 -16.31 -7.38
N ILE A 20 -5.64 -16.32 -6.74
CA ILE A 20 -6.52 -15.15 -6.69
C ILE A 20 -6.08 -14.25 -5.54
N TRP A 21 -5.59 -13.06 -5.88
CA TRP A 21 -5.32 -12.01 -4.91
C TRP A 21 -6.62 -11.36 -4.47
N ASN A 22 -7.13 -11.76 -3.30
CA ASN A 22 -8.23 -11.06 -2.67
C ASN A 22 -7.69 -9.78 -2.02
N GLN A 23 -8.04 -8.61 -2.56
CA GLN A 23 -7.87 -7.36 -1.84
C GLN A 23 -8.74 -7.43 -0.58
N ILE A 24 -8.14 -7.23 0.60
CA ILE A 24 -8.91 -7.10 1.83
C ILE A 24 -9.73 -5.82 1.71
N THR A 25 -11.05 -5.94 1.59
CA THR A 25 -12.01 -4.83 1.56
C THR A 25 -12.16 -4.24 2.96
N GLY A 26 -11.13 -3.53 3.40
CA GLY A 26 -11.11 -2.73 4.63
C GLY A 26 -11.12 -1.22 4.40
N LEU A 27 -11.10 -0.74 3.15
CA LEU A 27 -11.22 0.69 2.85
C LEU A 27 -12.65 1.16 3.07
N LYS A 28 -12.96 1.59 4.30
CA LYS A 28 -14.09 2.49 4.52
C LYS A 28 -13.64 3.89 4.13
N ILE A 29 -14.11 4.40 3.00
CA ILE A 29 -14.07 5.84 2.72
C ILE A 29 -15.03 6.48 3.73
N ALA A 30 -14.52 6.85 4.91
CA ALA A 30 -15.26 7.71 5.80
C ALA A 30 -15.26 9.09 5.15
N ASN A 31 -16.43 9.55 4.70
CA ASN A 31 -16.59 10.88 4.12
C ASN A 31 -16.63 11.92 5.25
N ASN A 32 -15.60 11.88 6.11
CA ASN A 32 -15.41 12.85 7.18
C ASN A 32 -14.45 13.91 6.65
N ASN A 33 -14.88 15.17 6.66
CA ASN A 33 -14.03 16.28 6.24
C ASN A 33 -12.86 16.49 7.21
N ASP A 34 -13.00 15.99 8.44
CA ASP A 34 -11.96 16.03 9.47
C ASP A 34 -11.21 14.68 9.46
N LYS A 35 -10.07 14.66 8.78
CA LYS A 35 -9.16 13.51 8.74
C LYS A 35 -7.97 13.78 9.66
N SER A 36 -7.61 12.80 10.48
CA SER A 36 -6.43 12.88 11.34
C SER A 36 -5.27 12.16 10.70
N LEU A 37 -4.11 12.83 10.62
CA LEU A 37 -2.89 12.23 10.10
C LEU A 37 -2.38 11.17 11.09
N ILE A 38 -2.27 9.93 10.65
CA ILE A 38 -1.68 8.84 11.46
C ILE A 38 -0.17 8.85 11.32
N CYS A 39 0.32 8.81 10.09
CA CYS A 39 1.76 8.77 9.84
C CYS A 39 2.11 9.23 8.42
N ILE A 40 3.38 9.57 8.27
CA ILE A 40 4.00 9.90 6.99
C ILE A 40 5.01 8.80 6.70
N VAL A 41 4.96 8.25 5.48
CA VAL A 41 5.93 7.25 5.03
C VAL A 41 6.60 7.68 3.73
N ASP A 42 7.87 7.30 3.60
CA ASP A 42 8.61 7.40 2.33
C ASP A 42 8.18 6.28 1.36
N ILE A 43 8.54 6.37 0.08
CA ILE A 43 8.29 5.33 -0.94
C ILE A 43 8.89 3.96 -0.57
N LEU A 44 9.86 3.93 0.34
CA LEU A 44 10.47 2.72 0.87
C LEU A 44 9.75 2.18 2.13
N GLY A 45 8.64 2.79 2.54
CA GLY A 45 7.83 2.36 3.70
C GLY A 45 8.42 2.70 5.07
N ARG A 46 9.43 3.58 5.12
CA ARG A 46 10.00 4.09 6.39
C ARG A 46 9.09 5.16 6.96
N ILE A 47 8.84 5.12 8.27
CA ILE A 47 8.09 6.15 8.98
C ILE A 47 8.98 7.39 9.12
N VAL A 48 8.43 8.56 8.80
CA VAL A 48 9.15 9.83 8.76
C VAL A 48 8.39 10.86 9.60
N ASP A 49 9.12 11.64 10.39
CA ASP A 49 8.56 12.78 11.12
C ASP A 49 8.34 13.98 10.18
N GLU A 50 7.33 14.81 10.46
CA GLU A 50 7.00 15.97 9.61
C GLU A 50 8.17 16.95 9.44
N LYS A 51 9.03 17.06 10.45
CA LYS A 51 10.20 17.95 10.46
C LYS A 51 11.33 17.45 9.57
N ASP A 52 11.38 16.14 9.30
CA ASP A 52 12.45 15.49 8.57
C ASP A 52 12.11 15.26 7.09
N CYS A 53 11.05 15.92 6.60
CA CYS A 53 10.67 15.87 5.20
C CYS A 53 11.73 16.56 4.32
N VAL A 54 12.52 15.74 3.62
CA VAL A 54 13.58 16.13 2.68
C VAL A 54 12.98 16.57 1.34
N LYS A 55 13.55 17.64 0.78
CA LYS A 55 13.16 18.15 -0.55
C LYS A 55 13.35 17.11 -1.64
N ASN A 56 12.53 17.19 -2.69
CA ASN A 56 12.57 16.29 -3.85
C ASN A 56 12.38 14.81 -3.49
N THR A 57 11.78 14.53 -2.34
CA THR A 57 11.39 13.19 -1.91
C THR A 57 9.86 13.09 -1.97
N CYS A 58 9.37 11.90 -2.32
CA CYS A 58 7.95 11.61 -2.39
C CYS A 58 7.50 11.01 -1.06
N TYR A 59 6.48 11.62 -0.46
CA TYR A 59 5.91 11.17 0.80
C TYR A 59 4.47 10.73 0.62
N ILE A 60 4.09 9.72 1.38
CA ILE A 60 2.77 9.14 1.44
C ILE A 60 2.21 9.43 2.83
N TYR A 61 1.12 10.17 2.90
CA TYR A 61 0.42 10.53 4.12
C TYR A 61 -0.74 9.56 4.29
N ILE A 62 -0.80 8.92 5.46
CA ILE A 62 -1.81 7.93 5.80
C ILE A 62 -2.70 8.51 6.90
N TYR A 63 -4.00 8.52 6.66
CA TYR A 63 -5.00 9.06 7.57
C TYR A 63 -5.83 7.96 8.25
N ASP A 64 -6.57 8.34 9.28
CA ASP A 64 -7.43 7.46 10.08
C ASP A 64 -8.64 6.89 9.35
N ASP A 65 -9.11 7.57 8.32
CA ASP A 65 -10.11 7.08 7.38
C ASP A 65 -9.54 6.09 6.34
N ALA A 66 -8.29 5.66 6.51
CA ALA A 66 -7.54 4.84 5.56
C ALA A 66 -7.36 5.49 4.18
N SER A 67 -7.60 6.81 4.06
CA SER A 67 -7.23 7.55 2.86
C SER A 67 -5.73 7.80 2.82
N ILE A 68 -5.23 7.96 1.59
CA ILE A 68 -3.82 8.09 1.31
C ILE A 68 -3.62 9.30 0.41
N GLU A 69 -2.72 10.19 0.79
CA GLU A 69 -2.32 11.32 -0.04
C GLU A 69 -0.85 11.23 -0.41
N LYS A 70 -0.54 11.46 -1.68
CA LYS A 70 0.84 11.62 -2.14
C LYS A 70 1.20 13.09 -2.16
N LYS A 71 2.29 13.46 -1.51
CA LYS A 71 2.85 14.81 -1.57
C LYS A 71 4.26 14.74 -2.13
N LEU A 72 4.47 15.48 -3.21
CA LEU A 72 5.78 15.62 -3.83
C LEU A 72 6.26 17.05 -3.60
N VAL A 73 7.28 17.20 -2.78
CA VAL A 73 7.81 18.52 -2.40
C VAL A 73 8.80 18.97 -3.48
N ILE A 74 8.28 19.67 -4.50
CA ILE A 74 9.08 20.38 -5.51
C ILE A 74 9.32 21.80 -5.01
N LYS A 75 10.56 22.29 -5.10
CA LYS A 75 10.88 23.71 -4.96
C LYS A 75 11.01 24.33 -6.34
#